data_AF-A0A7K9XTS7-F1
#
_entry.id   AF-A0A7K9XTS7-F1
#
_cell.length_a   1.000
_cell.length_b   1.000
_cell.length_c   1.000
_cell.angle_alpha   90.00
_cell.angle_beta   90.00
_cell.angle_gamma   90.00
#
_symmetry.space_group_name_H-M   'P 1'
#
loop_
_entity.id
_entity.type
_entity.pdbx_description
1 polymer ?
#
loop_
_entity_poly.entity_id
_entity_poly.type
_entity_poly.pdbx_seq_one_letter_code
_entity_poly.pdbx_strand_id
1 'polypeptide(L)'
;ELEAFAERFKQRRIKLGVTQADVGSALANLKIPGVGSLSQSTICRFESLTLSHNNMIALKPILQAWLEEAEKSHREKMNKPELFNGGEKKRKRTSIAAPEKRSLEAYFAVQPRPSSEKIAAIAEKLDLKKNVVRVWFCNQRQKQKRM
;
A
#
# COMPACT_ATOMS: atom_id res chain seq x y z
N GLU A 1 -11.30 -23.75 -2.96
CA GLU A 1 -12.27 -22.69 -2.61
C GLU A 1 -11.62 -21.35 -2.24
N LEU A 2 -10.63 -21.33 -1.32
CA LEU A 2 -9.92 -20.08 -0.93
C LEU A 2 -9.17 -19.42 -2.09
N GLU A 3 -8.53 -20.22 -2.95
CA GLU A 3 -7.77 -19.72 -4.11
C GLU A 3 -8.69 -19.01 -5.11
N ALA A 4 -9.81 -19.64 -5.45
CA ALA A 4 -10.84 -19.04 -6.30
C ALA A 4 -11.39 -17.73 -5.70
N PHE A 5 -11.58 -17.68 -4.38
CA PHE A 5 -11.99 -16.46 -3.70
C PHE A 5 -10.92 -15.37 -3.75
N ALA A 6 -9.65 -15.69 -3.46
CA ALA A 6 -8.57 -14.70 -3.47
C ALA A 6 -8.37 -14.07 -4.85
N GLU A 7 -8.42 -14.87 -5.91
CA GLU A 7 -8.30 -14.39 -7.29
C GLU A 7 -9.53 -13.54 -7.68
N ARG A 8 -10.75 -14.01 -7.37
CA ARG A 8 -11.98 -13.22 -7.58
C ARG A 8 -11.90 -11.88 -6.84
N PHE A 9 -11.50 -11.89 -5.57
CA PHE A 9 -11.39 -10.71 -4.73
C PHE A 9 -10.45 -9.68 -5.34
N LYS A 10 -9.25 -10.12 -5.77
CA LYS A 10 -8.26 -9.26 -6.42
C LYS A 10 -8.80 -8.62 -7.70
N GLN A 11 -9.39 -9.43 -8.58
CA GLN A 11 -9.97 -8.94 -9.84
C GLN A 11 -11.06 -7.89 -9.58
N ARG A 12 -11.94 -8.15 -8.61
CA ARG A 12 -13.04 -7.27 -8.27
C ARG A 12 -12.59 -5.98 -7.61
N ARG A 13 -11.65 -6.05 -6.67
CA ARG A 13 -11.02 -4.87 -6.07
C ARG A 13 -10.39 -3.97 -7.13
N ILE A 14 -9.64 -4.55 -8.07
CA ILE A 14 -9.03 -3.79 -9.18
C ILE A 14 -10.12 -3.14 -10.05
N LYS A 15 -11.20 -3.87 -10.36
CA LYS A 15 -12.34 -3.33 -11.13
C LYS A 15 -13.02 -2.15 -10.43
N LEU A 16 -13.11 -2.18 -9.11
CA LEU A 16 -13.62 -1.07 -8.29
C LEU A 16 -12.63 0.10 -8.16
N GLY A 17 -11.40 -0.04 -8.70
CA GLY A 17 -10.36 0.99 -8.62
C GLY A 17 -9.74 1.17 -7.23
N VAL A 18 -10.00 0.23 -6.31
CA VAL A 18 -9.59 0.30 -4.89
C VAL A 18 -8.20 -0.29 -4.73
N THR A 19 -7.31 0.34 -3.95
CA THR A 19 -5.99 -0.23 -3.66
C THR A 19 -6.02 -1.17 -2.47
N GLN A 20 -5.01 -2.04 -2.33
CA GLN A 20 -4.86 -2.92 -1.17
C GLN A 20 -4.77 -2.15 0.17
N ALA A 21 -4.20 -0.94 0.16
CA ALA A 21 -4.17 -0.08 1.34
C ALA A 21 -5.56 0.47 1.67
N ASP A 22 -6.32 0.86 0.65
CA ASP A 22 -7.68 1.37 0.83
C ASP A 22 -8.61 0.31 1.41
N VAL A 23 -8.47 -0.96 0.99
CA VAL A 23 -9.19 -2.09 1.60
C VAL A 23 -8.88 -2.17 3.10
N GLY A 24 -7.60 -2.15 3.44
CA GLY A 24 -7.15 -2.23 4.83
C GLY A 24 -7.72 -1.12 5.73
N SER A 25 -7.72 0.11 5.21
CA SER A 25 -8.31 1.27 5.89
C SER A 25 -9.84 1.18 5.98
N ALA A 26 -10.51 0.73 4.91
CA ALA A 26 -11.97 0.62 4.87
C ALA A 26 -12.49 -0.45 5.84
N LEU A 27 -11.76 -1.54 6.01
CA LEU A 27 -12.08 -2.59 6.98
C LEU A 27 -12.06 -2.08 8.43
N ALA A 28 -11.20 -1.10 8.74
CA ALA A 28 -11.20 -0.48 10.07
C ALA A 28 -12.51 0.26 10.38
N ASN A 29 -13.20 0.77 9.34
CA ASN A 29 -14.45 1.49 9.47
C ASN A 29 -15.69 0.58 9.56
N LEU A 30 -15.56 -0.69 9.16
CA LEU A 30 -16.66 -1.66 9.18
C LEU A 30 -17.03 -2.15 10.60
N LYS A 31 -16.30 -1.73 11.65
CA LYS A 31 -16.54 -2.03 13.07
C LYS A 31 -16.88 -3.51 13.34
N ILE A 32 -16.26 -4.43 12.60
CA ILE A 32 -16.44 -5.87 12.85
C ILE A 32 -15.71 -6.21 14.16
N PRO A 33 -16.39 -6.77 15.18
CA PRO A 33 -15.76 -7.10 16.46
C PRO A 33 -14.55 -8.01 16.26
N GLY A 34 -13.39 -7.62 16.82
CA GLY A 34 -12.16 -8.40 16.74
C GLY A 34 -11.33 -8.23 15.46
N VAL A 35 -11.78 -7.43 14.50
CA VAL A 35 -11.06 -7.15 13.25
C VAL A 35 -10.51 -5.72 13.28
N GLY A 36 -9.22 -5.59 13.58
CA GLY A 36 -8.50 -4.31 13.49
C GLY A 36 -8.25 -3.87 12.04
N SER A 37 -7.58 -2.72 11.88
CA SER A 37 -7.12 -2.29 10.56
C SER A 37 -6.17 -3.34 9.96
N LEU A 38 -6.45 -3.78 8.74
CA LEU A 38 -5.53 -4.65 8.01
C LEU A 38 -4.51 -3.79 7.27
N SER A 39 -3.26 -4.21 7.23
CA SER A 39 -2.25 -3.51 6.43
C SER A 39 -2.37 -3.87 4.94
N GLN A 40 -1.86 -2.99 4.08
CA GLN A 40 -1.66 -3.29 2.66
C GLN A 40 -0.90 -4.60 2.44
N SER A 41 0.10 -4.89 3.28
CA SER A 41 0.87 -6.14 3.20
C SER A 41 0.01 -7.37 3.52
N THR A 42 -0.93 -7.29 4.46
CA THR A 42 -1.85 -8.39 4.76
C THR A 42 -2.77 -8.69 3.57
N ILE A 43 -3.35 -7.66 2.94
CA ILE A 43 -4.19 -7.84 1.74
C ILE A 43 -3.37 -8.41 0.59
N CYS A 44 -2.15 -7.93 0.38
CA CYS A 44 -1.24 -8.46 -0.64
C CYS A 44 -0.90 -9.95 -0.41
N ARG A 45 -0.65 -10.33 0.84
CA ARG A 45 -0.36 -11.73 1.19
C ARG A 45 -1.58 -12.63 1.03
N PHE A 46 -2.78 -12.12 1.33
CA PHE A 46 -4.03 -12.83 1.06
C PHE A 46 -4.24 -13.08 -0.44
N GLU A 47 -4.09 -12.05 -1.27
CA GLU A 47 -4.22 -12.14 -2.74
C GLU A 47 -3.18 -13.03 -3.40
N SER A 48 -2.00 -13.19 -2.78
CA SER A 48 -0.91 -14.06 -3.26
C SER A 48 -0.91 -15.44 -2.62
N LEU A 49 -1.90 -15.76 -1.77
CA LEU A 49 -1.98 -17.05 -1.05
C LEU A 49 -0.75 -17.35 -0.17
N THR A 50 -0.08 -16.30 0.33
CA THR A 50 1.14 -16.41 1.15
C THR A 50 0.88 -16.24 2.67
N LEU A 51 -0.40 -16.30 3.07
CA LEU A 51 -0.79 -16.42 4.48
C LEU A 51 -0.97 -17.89 4.86
N SER A 52 -0.91 -18.19 6.16
CA SER A 52 -1.25 -19.52 6.66
C SER A 52 -2.72 -19.85 6.36
N HIS A 53 -3.03 -21.14 6.22
CA HIS A 53 -4.39 -21.60 5.92
C HIS A 53 -5.41 -21.08 6.94
N ASN A 54 -5.10 -21.13 8.24
CA ASN A 54 -5.97 -20.62 9.29
C ASN A 54 -6.23 -19.11 9.16
N ASN A 55 -5.22 -18.31 8.79
CA ASN A 55 -5.40 -16.88 8.56
C ASN A 55 -6.23 -16.61 7.29
N MET A 56 -6.04 -17.41 6.24
CA MET A 56 -6.85 -17.31 5.03
C MET A 56 -8.33 -17.57 5.32
N ILE A 57 -8.63 -18.61 6.11
CA ILE A 57 -9.99 -18.95 6.54
C ILE A 57 -10.58 -17.82 7.38
N ALA A 58 -9.83 -17.27 8.34
CA ALA A 58 -10.30 -16.19 9.19
C ALA A 58 -10.58 -14.89 8.41
N LEU A 59 -9.75 -14.57 7.41
CA LEU A 59 -9.88 -13.34 6.62
C LEU A 59 -10.94 -13.42 5.52
N LYS A 60 -11.23 -14.62 4.99
CA LYS A 60 -12.21 -14.80 3.91
C LYS A 60 -13.57 -14.14 4.19
N PRO A 61 -14.28 -14.42 5.30
CA PRO A 61 -15.61 -13.84 5.54
C PRO A 61 -15.57 -12.32 5.68
N ILE A 62 -14.49 -11.77 6.26
CA ILE A 62 -14.28 -10.33 6.44
C ILE A 62 -14.14 -9.63 5.07
N LEU A 63 -13.26 -10.18 4.22
CA LEU A 63 -13.00 -9.65 2.89
C LEU A 63 -14.20 -9.83 1.95
N GLN A 64 -14.97 -10.90 2.15
CA GLN A 64 -16.21 -11.12 1.41
C GLN A 64 -17.26 -10.06 1.75
N ALA A 65 -17.54 -9.85 3.03
CA ALA A 65 -18.51 -8.84 3.48
C ALA A 65 -18.14 -7.43 3.00
N TRP A 66 -16.86 -7.06 3.09
CA TRP A 66 -16.39 -5.78 2.55
C TRP A 66 -16.59 -5.67 1.04
N LEU A 67 -16.28 -6.74 0.29
CA LEU A 67 -16.39 -6.72 -1.16
C LEU A 67 -17.85 -6.58 -1.62
N GLU A 68 -18.79 -7.26 -0.97
CA GLU A 68 -20.21 -7.15 -1.26
C GLU A 68 -20.73 -5.72 -1.06
N GLU A 69 -20.36 -5.09 0.06
CA GLU A 69 -20.74 -3.71 0.36
C GLU A 69 -20.10 -2.71 -0.62
N ALA A 70 -18.83 -2.91 -0.97
CA ALA A 70 -18.13 -2.08 -1.95
C ALA A 70 -18.74 -2.20 -3.36
N GLU A 71 -19.13 -3.40 -3.79
CA GLU A 71 -19.82 -3.62 -5.06
C GLU A 71 -21.23 -3.01 -5.09
N LYS A 72 -21.97 -3.10 -3.98
CA LYS A 72 -23.30 -2.48 -3.83
C LYS A 72 -23.20 -0.95 -3.94
N SER A 73 -22.31 -0.35 -3.14
CA SER A 73 -22.04 1.09 -3.18
C SER A 73 -21.61 1.58 -4.57
N HIS A 74 -20.78 0.80 -5.28
CA HIS A 74 -20.35 1.14 -6.63
C HIS A 74 -21.49 1.07 -7.65
N ARG A 75 -22.40 0.07 -7.53
CA ARG A 75 -23.58 -0.06 -8.38
C ARG A 75 -24.55 1.10 -8.16
N GLU A 76 -24.76 1.51 -6.91
CA GLU A 76 -25.61 2.67 -6.58
C GLU A 76 -25.04 3.97 -7.15
N LYS A 77 -23.71 4.14 -7.12
CA LYS A 77 -23.03 5.30 -7.74
C LYS A 77 -23.11 5.30 -9.27
N MET A 78 -23.02 4.15 -9.93
CA MET A 78 -23.19 4.08 -11.40
C MET A 78 -24.63 4.33 -11.86
N ASN A 79 -25.63 4.08 -11.01
CA ASN A 79 -27.05 4.29 -11.33
C ASN A 79 -27.55 5.73 -11.07
N LYS A 80 -26.72 6.64 -10.56
CA LYS A 80 -27.03 8.08 -10.41
C LYS A 80 -25.95 8.93 -11.09
N PRO A 81 -26.12 9.30 -12.37
CA PRO A 81 -25.09 10.00 -13.15
C PRO A 81 -24.94 11.50 -12.84
N GLU A 82 -25.70 12.06 -11.91
CA GLU A 82 -25.71 13.51 -11.65
C GLU A 82 -24.87 13.85 -10.42
N LEU A 83 -23.75 14.53 -10.66
CA LEU A 83 -22.87 15.24 -9.72
C LEU A 83 -21.88 14.33 -8.96
N PHE A 84 -20.62 14.31 -9.40
CA PHE A 84 -19.52 14.98 -8.67
C PHE A 84 -18.17 14.73 -9.35
N ASN A 85 -17.68 15.79 -9.98
CA ASN A 85 -16.28 16.04 -10.30
C ASN A 85 -15.46 16.00 -8.99
N GLY A 86 -14.56 15.02 -8.85
CA GLY A 86 -13.76 14.91 -7.62
C GLY A 86 -12.65 13.88 -7.72
N GLY A 87 -11.90 13.88 -8.82
CA GLY A 87 -10.72 13.03 -8.96
C GLY A 87 -9.69 13.36 -7.89
N GLU A 88 -9.67 12.57 -6.82
CA GLU A 88 -8.61 12.56 -5.82
C GLU A 88 -7.27 12.35 -6.52
N LYS A 89 -6.49 13.43 -6.64
CA LYS A 89 -5.18 13.45 -7.28
C LYS A 89 -4.21 12.53 -6.53
N LYS A 90 -4.19 11.25 -6.93
CA LYS A 90 -3.21 10.23 -6.53
C LYS A 90 -1.80 10.82 -6.52
N ARG A 91 -1.11 10.76 -5.38
CA ARG A 91 0.32 11.14 -5.30
C ARG A 91 1.13 10.11 -6.10
N LYS A 92 1.69 10.53 -7.24
CA LYS A 92 2.55 9.69 -8.10
C LYS A 92 3.82 9.28 -7.35
N ARG A 93 4.20 8.01 -7.46
CA ARG A 93 5.47 7.46 -6.93
C ARG A 93 6.65 8.18 -7.60
N THR A 94 7.58 8.70 -6.81
CA THR A 94 8.83 9.28 -7.32
C THR A 94 9.77 8.15 -7.74
N SER A 95 10.15 8.11 -9.02
CA SER A 95 11.24 7.27 -9.50
C SER A 95 12.57 7.95 -9.19
N ILE A 96 13.51 7.23 -8.58
CA ILE A 96 14.88 7.71 -8.35
C ILE A 96 15.69 7.13 -9.51
N ALA A 97 16.36 7.98 -10.30
CA ALA A 97 17.12 7.48 -11.43
C ALA A 97 18.43 6.81 -10.97
N ALA A 98 19.06 6.08 -11.89
CA ALA A 98 20.25 5.29 -11.61
C ALA A 98 21.44 6.08 -11.01
N PRO A 99 21.75 7.34 -11.43
CA PRO A 99 22.83 8.11 -10.82
C PRO A 99 22.52 8.54 -9.37
N GLU A 100 21.30 8.98 -9.07
CA GLU A 100 20.93 9.38 -7.70
C GLU A 100 20.88 8.18 -6.78
N LYS A 101 20.43 7.02 -7.27
CA LYS A 101 20.47 5.77 -6.50
C LYS A 101 21.90 5.38 -6.11
N ARG A 102 22.86 5.44 -7.05
CA ARG A 102 24.28 5.17 -6.76
C ARG A 102 24.84 6.13 -5.73
N SER A 103 24.53 7.42 -5.85
CA SER A 103 24.94 8.43 -4.87
C SER A 103 24.36 8.17 -3.48
N LEU A 104 23.08 7.80 -3.38
CA LEU A 104 22.44 7.42 -2.13
C LEU A 104 23.08 6.18 -1.49
N GLU A 105 23.45 5.18 -2.29
CA GLU A 105 24.19 3.99 -1.84
C GLU A 105 25.58 4.35 -1.28
N ALA A 106 26.30 5.26 -1.93
CA ALA A 106 27.58 5.78 -1.44
C ALA A 106 27.45 6.50 -0.10
N TYR A 107 26.45 7.40 0.04
CA TYR A 107 26.17 8.06 1.32
C TYR A 107 25.77 7.07 2.42
N PHE A 108 25.02 6.04 2.06
CA PHE A 108 24.59 5.00 2.98
C PHE A 108 25.75 4.15 3.51
N ALA A 109 26.74 3.84 2.67
CA ALA A 109 27.94 3.12 3.08
C ALA A 109 28.76 3.86 4.15
N VAL A 110 28.80 5.19 4.07
CA VAL A 110 29.51 6.04 5.05
C VAL A 110 28.67 6.24 6.32
N GLN A 111 27.38 6.56 6.18
CA GLN A 111 26.50 6.84 7.31
C GLN A 111 25.08 6.30 7.05
N PRO A 112 24.75 5.09 7.52
CA PRO A 112 23.42 4.47 7.34
C PRO A 112 22.27 5.19 8.06
N ARG A 113 22.60 6.02 9.06
CA ARG A 113 21.68 6.83 9.87
C ARG A 113 22.06 8.32 9.80
N PRO A 114 21.82 8.99 8.67
CA PRO A 114 22.05 10.42 8.56
C PRO A 114 21.08 11.21 9.45
N SER A 115 21.54 12.35 9.99
CA SER A 115 20.69 13.29 10.72
C SER A 115 19.68 13.99 9.80
N SER A 116 18.67 14.66 10.36
CA SER A 116 17.67 15.41 9.57
C SER A 116 18.30 16.48 8.68
N GLU A 117 19.35 17.15 9.18
CA GLU A 117 20.13 18.14 8.44
C GLU A 117 20.90 17.48 7.29
N LYS A 118 21.57 16.35 7.56
CA LYS A 118 22.29 15.62 6.52
C LYS A 118 21.36 15.07 5.44
N ILE A 119 20.16 14.63 5.79
CA ILE A 119 19.13 14.22 4.83
C ILE A 119 18.70 15.40 3.96
N ALA A 120 18.56 16.60 4.52
CA ALA A 120 18.23 17.80 3.75
C ALA A 120 19.35 18.15 2.75
N ALA A 121 20.61 18.13 3.19
CA ALA A 121 21.76 18.38 2.32
C ALA A 121 21.89 17.37 1.17
N ILE A 122 21.64 16.07 1.44
CA ILE A 122 21.65 15.03 0.40
C ILE A 122 20.49 15.24 -0.59
N ALA A 123 19.31 15.63 -0.08
CA ALA A 123 18.13 15.90 -0.90
C ALA A 123 18.36 17.07 -1.87
N GLU A 124 18.95 18.16 -1.39
CA GLU A 124 19.32 19.31 -2.21
C GLU A 124 20.37 18.94 -3.27
N LYS A 125 21.42 18.21 -2.88
CA LYS A 125 22.49 17.81 -3.81
C LYS A 125 22.03 16.87 -4.93
N LEU A 126 21.02 16.04 -4.66
CA LEU A 126 20.49 15.07 -5.62
C LEU A 126 19.21 15.55 -6.33
N ASP A 127 18.80 16.80 -6.10
CA ASP A 127 17.53 17.35 -6.57
C ASP A 127 16.32 16.44 -6.26
N LEU A 128 16.31 15.85 -5.06
CA LEU A 128 15.25 14.98 -4.57
C LEU A 128 14.49 15.65 -3.43
N LYS A 129 13.21 15.30 -3.26
CA LYS A 129 12.46 15.74 -2.07
C LYS A 129 13.06 15.11 -0.81
N LYS A 130 13.22 15.90 0.27
CA LYS A 130 13.71 15.44 1.59
C LYS A 130 13.03 14.15 2.07
N ASN A 131 11.71 14.04 1.87
CA ASN A 131 10.94 12.84 2.23
C ASN A 131 11.32 11.60 1.40
N VAL A 132 11.67 11.75 0.12
CA VAL A 132 12.12 10.64 -0.73
C VAL A 132 13.45 10.09 -0.21
N VAL A 133 14.41 10.96 0.07
CA VAL A 133 15.72 10.57 0.65
C VAL A 133 15.53 9.90 2.01
N ARG A 134 14.74 10.50 2.91
CA ARG A 134 14.45 9.92 4.23
C ARG A 134 13.87 8.52 4.14
N VAL A 135 12.84 8.32 3.29
CA VAL A 135 12.20 7.02 3.08
C VAL A 135 13.17 6.03 2.45
N TRP A 136 14.01 6.47 1.51
CA TRP A 136 15.03 5.62 0.90
C TRP A 136 16.02 5.09 1.95
N PHE A 137 16.57 5.92 2.83
CA PHE A 137 17.47 5.47 3.91
C PHE A 137 16.76 4.51 4.88
N CYS A 138 15.49 4.76 5.20
CA CYS A 138 14.69 3.82 6.02
C CYS A 138 14.55 2.46 5.35
N ASN A 139 14.18 2.43 4.06
CA ASN A 139 14.01 1.21 3.30
C ASN A 139 15.34 0.46 3.15
N GLN A 140 16.44 1.17 2.92
CA GLN A 140 17.77 0.56 2.77
C GLN A 140 18.25 -0.09 4.06
N ARG A 141 18.01 0.53 5.23
CA ARG A 141 18.27 -0.12 6.53
C ARG A 141 17.38 -1.35 6.76
N GLN A 142 16.11 -1.31 6.35
CA GLN A 142 15.24 -2.49 6.46
C GLN A 142 15.71 -3.62 5.55
N LYS A 143 16.23 -3.31 4.36
CA LYS A 143 16.81 -4.30 3.45
C LYS A 143 18.03 -4.99 4.07
N GLN A 144 18.94 -4.26 4.71
CA GLN A 144 20.10 -4.85 5.40
C GLN A 144 19.72 -5.81 6.53
N LYS A 145 18.59 -5.59 7.21
CA LYS A 145 18.13 -6.49 8.29
C LYS A 145 17.47 -7.78 7.79
N ARG A 146 17.14 -7.86 6.50
CA ARG A 146 16.43 -8.99 5.88
C ARG A 146 17.37 -9.90 5.08
N MET A 147 18.63 -9.50 4.93
CA MET A 147 19.73 -10.27 4.34
C MET A 147 20.53 -10.86 5.48
#